data_AF-A0A9N9ZL00-F1
#
_entry.id   AF-A0A9N9ZL00-F1
#
_cell.length_a   1.000
_cell.length_b   1.000
_cell.length_c   1.000
_cell.angle_alpha   90.00
_cell.angle_beta   90.00
_cell.angle_gamma   90.00
#
_symmetry.space_group_name_H-M   'P 1'
#
loop_
_entity.id
_entity.type
_entity.pdbx_description
1 polymer ?
#
loop_
_entity_poly.entity_id
_entity_poly.type
_entity_poly.pdbx_seq_one_letter_code
_entity_poly.pdbx_strand_id
1 'polypeptide(L)'
;MSSSFTNREKEVDSAIIIDSVSEAADAHHTGQHAVFIIVSGDRDLIGAVRKITERRFEVHVWSWKNSLAKAYDSPPELVHVKHLDNHLEEIGFEENTFRVDRCAIAPESFVILDPLRDVHSDACNKIDEFIDSLLIPIYPYEMNRPDMNRPDLVVIPFKEGVNAFETSEGVTLYQAAQKELNKYGVEVLMYQEYFRQYHKDSKKEPVLKTSNRFKEFEVDVGSS
;
A
#
# COMPACT_ATOMS: atom_id res chain seq x y z
N MET A 1 24.73 10.27 -5.33
CA MET A 1 23.89 10.44 -6.54
C MET A 1 22.67 11.23 -6.10
N SER A 2 22.50 12.44 -6.64
CA SER A 2 21.42 13.37 -6.27
C SER A 2 20.26 13.13 -7.22
N SER A 3 19.10 12.71 -6.71
CA SER A 3 17.86 12.59 -7.48
C SER A 3 17.39 13.97 -7.92
N SER A 4 17.23 14.15 -9.23
CA SER A 4 16.46 15.26 -9.81
C SER A 4 14.98 14.86 -9.82
N PHE A 5 14.36 14.78 -8.63
CA PHE A 5 12.91 14.69 -8.51
C PHE A 5 12.35 16.08 -8.14
N THR A 6 11.11 16.32 -8.52
CA THR A 6 10.52 17.60 -8.95
C THR A 6 10.65 18.79 -7.97
N ASN A 7 10.63 20.04 -8.47
CA ASN A 7 10.58 21.27 -7.64
C ASN A 7 9.48 21.27 -6.56
N ARG A 8 8.43 20.47 -6.76
CA ARG A 8 7.31 20.28 -5.84
C ARG A 8 7.69 19.56 -4.55
N GLU A 9 8.65 18.64 -4.60
CA GLU A 9 9.17 17.94 -3.41
C GLU A 9 9.81 18.94 -2.45
N LYS A 10 10.67 19.82 -2.99
CA LYS A 10 11.30 20.91 -2.21
C LYS A 10 10.30 21.90 -1.62
N GLU A 11 9.19 22.15 -2.31
CA GLU A 11 8.11 23.00 -1.79
C GLU A 11 7.43 22.36 -0.58
N VAL A 12 7.21 21.04 -0.61
CA VAL A 12 6.63 20.28 0.50
C VAL A 12 7.57 20.28 1.71
N ASP A 13 8.87 20.00 1.52
CA ASP A 13 9.84 20.03 2.62
C ASP A 13 9.92 21.41 3.27
N SER A 14 9.91 22.46 2.45
CA SER A 14 9.93 23.84 2.93
C SER A 14 8.67 24.17 3.73
N ALA A 15 7.49 23.75 3.26
CA ALA A 15 6.23 23.96 3.98
C ALA A 15 6.23 23.24 5.33
N ILE A 16 6.63 21.96 5.36
CA ILE A 16 6.72 21.17 6.60
C ILE A 16 7.66 21.87 7.60
N ILE A 17 8.82 22.35 7.16
CA ILE A 17 9.77 23.05 8.03
C ILE A 17 9.15 24.34 8.58
N ILE A 18 8.53 25.16 7.73
CA ILE A 18 7.94 26.45 8.12
C ILE A 18 6.83 26.22 9.14
N ASP A 19 5.89 25.33 8.82
CA ASP A 19 4.71 25.08 9.65
C ASP A 19 5.12 24.50 11.01
N SER A 20 5.99 23.49 11.02
CA SER A 20 6.46 22.88 12.28
C SER A 20 7.20 23.88 13.18
N VAL A 21 7.99 24.79 12.60
CA VAL A 21 8.71 25.82 13.37
C VAL A 21 7.76 26.91 13.86
N SER A 22 6.74 27.26 13.07
CA SER A 22 5.71 28.21 13.48
C SER A 22 4.91 27.67 14.67
N GLU A 23 4.42 26.43 14.56
CA GLU A 23 3.68 25.77 15.64
C GLU A 23 4.52 25.67 16.92
N ALA A 24 5.80 25.31 16.81
CA ALA A 24 6.70 25.30 17.96
C ALA A 24 6.93 26.70 18.55
N ALA A 25 6.98 27.74 17.73
CA ALA A 25 7.08 29.12 18.23
C ALA A 25 5.82 29.53 18.99
N ASP A 26 4.64 29.20 18.47
CA ASP A 26 3.35 29.52 19.10
C ASP A 26 3.16 28.74 20.40
N ALA A 27 3.47 27.44 20.41
CA ALA A 27 3.43 26.61 21.62
C ALA A 27 4.38 27.14 22.70
N HIS A 28 5.59 27.58 22.31
CA HIS A 28 6.55 28.18 23.24
C HIS A 28 6.02 29.51 23.82
N HIS A 29 5.44 30.36 22.97
CA HIS A 29 4.91 31.66 23.39
C HIS A 29 3.71 31.52 24.33
N THR A 30 2.84 30.54 24.07
CA THR A 30 1.64 30.27 24.88
C THR A 30 1.92 29.41 26.11
N GLY A 31 3.14 28.87 26.25
CA GLY A 31 3.51 27.96 27.33
C GLY A 31 2.84 26.59 27.24
N GLN A 32 2.37 26.20 26.05
CA GLN A 32 1.73 24.92 25.81
C GLN A 32 2.76 23.79 25.86
N HIS A 33 2.49 22.75 26.64
CA HIS A 33 3.26 21.53 26.58
C HIS A 33 2.92 20.76 25.30
N ALA A 34 3.92 20.47 24.48
CA ALA A 34 3.77 19.80 23.20
C ALA A 34 4.92 18.83 22.94
N VAL A 35 4.62 17.78 22.18
CA VAL A 35 5.60 16.83 21.64
C VAL A 35 5.41 16.82 20.13
N PHE A 36 6.49 17.00 19.39
CA PHE A 36 6.44 17.05 17.93
C PHE A 36 6.80 15.69 17.35
N ILE A 37 6.01 15.20 16.40
CA ILE A 37 6.29 13.95 15.69
C ILE A 37 6.52 14.28 14.22
N ILE A 38 7.73 14.01 13.74
CA ILE A 38 8.10 14.15 12.33
C ILE A 38 8.22 12.75 11.73
N VAL A 39 7.35 12.43 10.79
CA VAL A 39 7.38 11.14 10.07
C VAL A 39 8.15 11.33 8.77
N SER A 40 9.47 11.19 8.83
CA SER A 40 10.35 11.28 7.67
C SER A 40 11.75 10.79 8.01
N GLY A 41 12.45 10.24 7.02
CA GLY A 41 13.89 9.96 7.09
C GLY A 41 14.78 11.04 6.50
N ASP A 42 14.19 12.09 5.93
CA ASP A 42 14.92 13.07 5.13
C ASP A 42 15.87 13.93 5.97
N ARG A 43 17.08 14.14 5.43
CA ARG A 43 18.09 15.02 6.00
C ARG A 43 17.63 16.47 6.01
N ASP A 44 16.85 16.90 5.03
CA ASP A 44 16.49 18.32 4.86
C ASP A 44 15.57 18.83 5.99
N LEU A 45 14.83 17.93 6.65
CA LEU A 45 13.99 18.26 7.80
C LEU A 45 14.76 18.45 9.12
N ILE A 46 16.07 18.20 9.15
CA ILE A 46 16.87 18.38 10.37
C ILE A 46 16.84 19.83 10.88
N GLY A 47 16.64 20.79 9.97
CA GLY A 47 16.47 22.21 10.32
C GLY A 47 15.27 22.44 11.23
N ALA A 48 14.14 21.79 10.94
CA ALA A 48 12.94 21.86 11.77
C ALA A 48 13.18 21.22 13.15
N VAL A 49 13.71 20.00 13.18
CA VAL A 49 14.03 19.28 14.42
C VAL A 49 14.89 20.13 15.37
N ARG A 50 15.93 20.77 14.83
CA ARG A 50 16.80 21.66 15.61
C ARG A 50 16.05 22.87 16.15
N LYS A 51 15.22 23.52 15.33
CA LYS A 51 14.47 24.71 15.74
C LYS A 51 13.42 24.41 16.81
N ILE A 52 12.80 23.24 16.75
CA ILE A 52 11.83 22.78 17.75
C ILE A 52 12.54 22.48 19.07
N THR A 53 13.64 21.73 19.03
CA THR A 53 14.43 21.38 20.23
C THR A 53 15.12 22.59 20.88
N GLU A 54 15.53 23.60 20.12
CA GLU A 54 16.02 24.89 20.64
C GLU A 54 14.98 25.56 21.59
N ARG A 55 13.69 25.29 21.39
CA ARG A 55 12.58 25.79 22.23
C ARG A 55 12.22 24.84 23.39
N ARG A 56 13.05 23.83 23.64
CA ARG A 56 12.90 22.82 24.71
C ARG A 56 11.72 21.86 24.53
N PHE A 57 11.27 21.65 23.30
CA PHE A 57 10.28 20.61 22.99
C PHE A 57 10.96 19.29 22.64
N GLU A 58 10.30 18.19 23.02
CA GLU A 58 10.64 16.84 22.59
C GLU A 58 10.22 16.62 21.14
N VAL A 59 11.07 15.93 20.37
CA VAL A 59 10.81 15.60 18.97
C VAL A 59 11.01 14.11 18.75
N HIS A 60 10.00 13.46 18.19
CA HIS A 60 10.11 12.09 17.72
C HIS A 60 10.27 12.07 16.20
N VAL A 61 11.34 11.45 15.71
CA VAL A 61 11.57 11.23 14.28
C VAL A 61 11.23 9.79 13.95
N TRP A 62 10.16 9.58 13.18
CA TRP A 62 9.68 8.25 12.79
C TRP A 62 10.09 7.98 11.34
N SER A 63 10.86 6.92 11.11
CA SER A 63 11.36 6.61 9.76
C SER A 63 11.62 5.11 9.57
N TRP A 64 11.62 4.66 8.33
CA TRP A 64 12.13 3.33 7.96
C TRP A 64 13.65 3.29 8.16
N LYS A 65 14.18 2.17 8.68
CA LYS A 65 15.61 1.97 8.97
C LYS A 65 16.51 2.32 7.78
N ASN A 66 16.11 1.91 6.58
CA ASN A 66 16.89 2.12 5.35
C ASN A 66 16.71 3.49 4.72
N SER A 67 15.77 4.30 5.23
CA SER A 67 15.46 5.64 4.71
C SER A 67 15.91 6.76 5.66
N LEU A 68 16.37 6.42 6.87
CA LEU A 68 16.82 7.39 7.85
C LEU A 68 18.19 7.98 7.44
N ALA A 69 18.25 9.31 7.32
CA ALA A 69 19.51 9.99 7.07
C ALA A 69 20.48 9.83 8.27
N LYS A 70 21.76 9.60 7.97
CA LYS A 70 22.85 9.50 8.97
C LYS A 70 22.96 10.69 9.92
N ALA A 71 22.38 11.83 9.54
CA ALA A 71 22.34 13.00 10.40
C ALA A 71 21.56 12.77 11.71
N TYR A 72 20.76 11.70 11.77
CA TYR A 72 20.02 11.26 12.95
C TYR A 72 20.71 10.12 13.74
N ASP A 73 21.93 9.70 13.36
CA ASP A 73 22.67 8.63 14.07
C ASP A 73 23.12 9.03 15.49
N SER A 74 23.19 10.34 15.76
CA SER A 74 23.55 10.88 17.07
C SER A 74 22.61 12.03 17.44
N PRO A 75 21.34 11.71 17.75
CA PRO A 75 20.33 12.70 18.02
C PRO A 75 20.61 13.44 19.34
N PRO A 76 20.27 14.74 19.45
CA PRO A 76 20.25 15.45 20.73
C PRO A 76 19.34 14.78 21.75
N GLU A 77 19.52 15.10 23.04
CA GLU A 77 18.75 14.50 24.17
C GLU A 77 17.23 14.57 23.99
N LEU A 78 16.72 15.66 23.42
CA LEU A 78 15.30 15.89 23.16
C LEU A 78 14.78 15.24 21.87
N VAL A 79 15.61 14.48 21.16
CA VAL A 79 15.26 13.86 19.88
C VAL A 79 15.24 12.33 20.03
N HIS A 80 14.10 11.74 19.74
CA HIS A 80 13.85 10.31 19.83
C HIS A 80 13.61 9.72 18.44
N VAL A 81 14.53 8.88 17.96
CA VAL A 81 14.35 8.17 16.70
C VAL A 81 13.51 6.90 16.94
N LYS A 82 12.46 6.72 16.14
CA LYS A 82 11.58 5.55 16.13
C LYS A 82 11.59 4.91 14.75
N HIS A 83 11.80 3.60 14.69
CA HIS A 83 11.80 2.86 13.45
C HIS A 83 10.42 2.29 13.13
N LEU A 84 9.85 2.69 12.00
CA LEU A 84 8.55 2.21 11.53
C LEU A 84 8.57 0.70 11.25
N ASP A 85 9.73 0.12 10.92
CA ASP A 85 9.91 -1.32 10.71
C ASP A 85 9.46 -2.16 11.90
N ASN A 86 9.57 -1.61 13.13
CA ASN A 86 9.18 -2.33 14.35
C ASN A 86 7.65 -2.35 14.55
N HIS A 87 6.91 -1.57 13.78
CA HIS A 87 5.46 -1.46 13.85
C HIS A 87 4.80 -1.97 12.57
N LEU A 88 5.52 -2.65 11.69
CA LEU A 88 5.01 -3.06 10.38
C LEU A 88 3.80 -4.01 10.51
N GLU A 89 3.75 -4.83 11.56
CA GLU A 89 2.62 -5.72 11.85
C GLU A 89 1.41 -4.98 12.45
N GLU A 90 1.63 -3.79 13.00
CA GLU A 90 0.60 -2.93 13.61
C GLU A 90 0.06 -1.89 12.60
N ILE A 91 0.89 -1.49 11.64
CA ILE A 91 0.54 -0.55 10.58
C ILE A 91 -0.21 -1.30 9.49
N GLY A 92 -1.54 -1.35 9.64
CA GLY A 92 -2.45 -1.79 8.59
C GLY A 92 -2.76 -0.66 7.60
N PHE A 93 -3.04 -1.03 6.35
CA PHE A 93 -3.66 -0.12 5.40
C PHE A 93 -5.17 -0.07 5.68
N GLU A 94 -5.64 1.02 6.29
CA GLU A 94 -7.07 1.26 6.54
C GLU A 94 -7.63 2.23 5.50
N GLU A 95 -8.10 1.70 4.37
CA GLU A 95 -8.86 2.48 3.39
C GLU A 95 -10.33 2.50 3.82
N ASN A 96 -10.70 3.50 4.60
CA ASN A 96 -11.97 3.52 5.34
C ASN A 96 -13.24 3.58 4.48
N THR A 97 -13.16 3.68 3.15
CA THR A 97 -14.29 3.40 2.25
C THR A 97 -13.81 3.33 0.81
N PHE A 98 -13.72 2.13 0.23
CA PHE A 98 -13.67 1.97 -1.23
C PHE A 98 -15.10 1.96 -1.77
N ARG A 99 -15.58 3.14 -2.19
CA ARG A 99 -16.88 3.28 -2.84
C ARG A 99 -16.77 2.90 -4.32
N VAL A 100 -17.03 1.62 -4.61
CA VAL A 100 -17.02 1.03 -5.96
C VAL A 100 -17.94 1.79 -6.93
N ASP A 101 -18.98 2.47 -6.42
CA ASP A 101 -19.89 3.29 -7.23
C ASP A 101 -19.28 4.60 -7.75
N ARG A 102 -18.13 5.04 -7.22
CA ARG A 102 -17.49 6.32 -7.56
C ARG A 102 -16.04 6.22 -8.06
N CYS A 103 -15.37 5.11 -7.80
CA CYS A 103 -14.06 4.79 -8.38
C CYS A 103 -14.26 3.73 -9.46
N ALA A 104 -14.14 4.13 -10.74
CA ALA A 104 -14.23 3.20 -11.85
C ALA A 104 -13.08 2.19 -11.77
N ILE A 105 -13.38 0.96 -11.37
CA ILE A 105 -12.46 -0.17 -11.49
C ILE A 105 -12.03 -0.24 -12.95
N ALA A 106 -10.72 -0.25 -13.19
CA ALA A 106 -10.16 -0.22 -14.52
C ALA A 106 -10.77 -1.36 -15.36
N PRO A 107 -11.26 -1.12 -16.58
CA PRO A 107 -11.83 -2.16 -17.43
C PRO A 107 -10.90 -3.37 -17.61
N GLU A 108 -9.59 -3.15 -17.52
CA GLU A 108 -8.52 -4.13 -17.66
C GLU A 108 -8.26 -4.95 -16.39
N SER A 109 -8.98 -4.66 -15.30
CA SER A 109 -8.91 -5.43 -14.06
C SER A 109 -9.47 -6.83 -14.29
N PHE A 110 -8.84 -7.82 -13.66
CA PHE A 110 -9.22 -9.22 -13.79
C PHE A 110 -9.37 -9.86 -12.40
N VAL A 111 -10.04 -11.01 -12.37
CA VAL A 111 -10.33 -11.77 -11.15
C VAL A 111 -9.81 -13.18 -11.35
N ILE A 112 -9.00 -13.64 -10.40
CA ILE A 112 -8.51 -15.01 -10.28
C ILE A 112 -9.48 -15.74 -9.35
N LEU A 113 -10.16 -16.76 -9.88
CA LEU A 113 -11.14 -17.53 -9.12
C LEU A 113 -10.47 -18.58 -8.25
N ASP A 114 -10.93 -18.67 -7.00
CA ASP A 114 -10.48 -19.65 -6.01
C ASP A 114 -8.94 -19.78 -6.00
N PRO A 115 -8.21 -18.68 -5.77
CA PRO A 115 -6.74 -18.64 -5.89
C PRO A 115 -6.05 -19.63 -4.92
N LEU A 116 -6.78 -20.16 -3.94
CA LEU A 116 -6.31 -21.03 -2.87
C LEU A 116 -7.03 -22.39 -2.87
N ARG A 117 -7.56 -22.83 -4.03
CA ARG A 117 -8.35 -24.07 -4.14
C ARG A 117 -7.66 -25.26 -3.48
N ASP A 118 -6.33 -25.33 -3.59
CA ASP A 118 -5.47 -26.31 -2.94
C ASP A 118 -4.13 -25.66 -2.54
N VAL A 119 -3.93 -25.44 -1.24
CA VAL A 119 -2.73 -24.78 -0.66
C VAL A 119 -1.44 -25.56 -0.96
N HIS A 120 -1.55 -26.82 -1.39
CA HIS A 120 -0.41 -27.66 -1.78
C HIS A 120 -0.23 -27.80 -3.30
N SER A 121 -1.00 -27.06 -4.10
CA SER A 121 -0.91 -27.12 -5.56
C SER A 121 0.07 -26.10 -6.13
N ASP A 122 0.70 -26.47 -7.24
CA ASP A 122 1.56 -25.58 -8.03
C ASP A 122 0.84 -24.28 -8.46
N ALA A 123 -0.49 -24.27 -8.46
CA ALA A 123 -1.31 -23.13 -8.86
C ALA A 123 -1.09 -21.87 -8.01
N CYS A 124 -0.98 -22.00 -6.68
CA CYS A 124 -0.79 -20.85 -5.79
C CYS A 124 0.56 -20.16 -6.06
N ASN A 125 1.63 -20.96 -6.12
CA ASN A 125 2.98 -20.47 -6.44
C ASN A 125 3.02 -19.78 -7.81
N LYS A 126 2.25 -20.28 -8.79
CA LYS A 126 2.20 -19.69 -10.14
C LYS A 126 1.42 -18.39 -10.21
N ILE A 127 0.43 -18.19 -9.35
CA ILE A 127 -0.21 -16.89 -9.18
C ILE A 127 0.81 -15.89 -8.66
N ASP A 128 1.55 -16.24 -7.60
CA ASP A 128 2.56 -15.35 -7.03
C ASP A 128 3.69 -15.04 -8.03
N GLU A 129 4.25 -16.06 -8.69
CA GLU A 129 5.27 -15.88 -9.73
C GLU A 129 4.77 -14.98 -10.88
N PHE A 130 3.52 -15.16 -11.34
CA PHE A 130 2.95 -14.32 -12.38
C PHE A 130 2.84 -12.87 -11.91
N ILE A 131 2.31 -12.67 -10.71
CA ILE A 131 2.09 -11.34 -10.15
C ILE A 131 3.42 -10.60 -9.91
N ASP A 132 4.43 -11.30 -9.40
CA ASP A 132 5.77 -10.75 -9.18
C ASP A 132 6.51 -10.48 -10.50
N SER A 133 6.13 -11.13 -11.59
CA SER A 133 6.68 -10.86 -12.93
C SER A 133 6.12 -9.58 -13.58
N LEU A 134 5.07 -8.99 -13.02
CA LEU A 134 4.45 -7.80 -13.59
C LEU A 134 5.32 -6.56 -13.38
N LEU A 135 5.62 -5.86 -14.47
CA LEU A 135 6.38 -4.61 -14.45
C LEU A 135 5.56 -3.40 -13.99
N ILE A 136 4.24 -3.56 -13.90
CA ILE A 136 3.32 -2.52 -13.46
C ILE A 136 2.91 -2.76 -12.01
N PRO A 137 2.78 -1.71 -11.19
CA PRO A 137 2.18 -1.85 -9.88
C PRO A 137 0.75 -2.37 -10.01
N ILE A 138 0.37 -3.27 -9.13
CA ILE A 138 -0.99 -3.80 -9.03
C ILE A 138 -1.50 -3.68 -7.60
N TYR A 139 -2.82 -3.65 -7.45
CA TYR A 139 -3.51 -3.69 -6.18
C TYR A 139 -4.33 -4.98 -6.08
N PRO A 140 -3.92 -5.92 -5.21
CA PRO A 140 -4.66 -7.13 -4.94
C PRO A 140 -5.79 -6.86 -3.92
N TYR A 141 -7.01 -7.28 -4.26
CA TYR A 141 -8.18 -7.22 -3.39
C TYR A 141 -8.86 -8.57 -3.32
N GLU A 142 -9.56 -8.82 -2.23
CA GLU A 142 -10.38 -9.99 -2.04
C GLU A 142 -11.85 -9.65 -2.25
N MET A 143 -12.56 -10.50 -2.99
CA MET A 143 -14.00 -10.40 -3.18
C MET A 143 -14.63 -11.77 -3.00
N ASN A 144 -15.71 -11.84 -2.21
CA ASN A 144 -16.45 -13.08 -2.01
C ASN A 144 -17.58 -13.19 -3.04
N ARG A 145 -17.65 -14.33 -3.73
CA ARG A 145 -18.87 -14.73 -4.44
C ARG A 145 -20.02 -14.93 -3.43
N PRO A 146 -21.29 -14.69 -3.82
CA PRO A 146 -22.42 -14.89 -2.91
C PRO A 146 -22.53 -16.31 -2.35
N ASP A 147 -22.09 -17.31 -3.12
CA ASP A 147 -22.26 -18.74 -2.82
C ASP A 147 -20.96 -19.44 -2.34
N MET A 148 -19.88 -18.68 -2.10
CA MET A 148 -18.58 -19.24 -1.70
C MET A 148 -18.07 -18.62 -0.40
N ASN A 149 -17.48 -19.46 0.45
CA ASN A 149 -16.83 -19.02 1.70
C ASN A 149 -15.37 -18.63 1.51
N ARG A 150 -14.82 -18.77 0.29
CA ARG A 150 -13.45 -18.40 -0.04
C ARG A 150 -13.43 -17.16 -0.93
N PRO A 151 -12.52 -16.21 -0.67
CA PRO A 151 -12.39 -15.03 -1.50
C PRO A 151 -11.74 -15.37 -2.84
N ASP A 152 -12.22 -14.74 -3.91
CA ASP A 152 -11.51 -14.64 -5.17
C ASP A 152 -10.57 -13.43 -5.14
N LEU A 153 -9.47 -13.50 -5.89
CA LEU A 153 -8.46 -12.45 -5.93
C LEU A 153 -8.72 -11.51 -7.11
N VAL A 154 -9.07 -10.27 -6.81
CA VAL A 154 -9.28 -9.19 -7.78
C VAL A 154 -7.96 -8.44 -7.93
N VAL A 155 -7.46 -8.37 -9.16
CA VAL A 155 -6.22 -7.67 -9.49
C VAL A 155 -6.56 -6.40 -10.25
N ILE A 156 -6.29 -5.26 -9.62
CA ILE A 156 -6.52 -3.93 -10.20
C ILE A 156 -5.16 -3.33 -10.56
N PRO A 157 -4.82 -3.19 -11.85
CA PRO A 157 -3.56 -2.56 -12.25
C PRO A 157 -3.56 -1.06 -11.95
N PHE A 158 -2.42 -0.53 -11.51
CA PHE A 158 -2.22 0.92 -11.40
C PHE A 158 -2.18 1.55 -12.80
N LYS A 159 -2.90 2.66 -12.96
CA LYS A 159 -3.02 3.36 -14.23
C LYS A 159 -2.07 4.56 -14.30
N GLU A 160 -1.07 4.48 -15.16
CA GLU A 160 -0.32 5.67 -15.59
C GLU A 160 -0.18 5.71 -17.12
N GLY A 161 -0.92 6.59 -17.77
CA GLY A 161 -0.91 6.72 -19.23
C GLY A 161 -1.72 5.66 -19.98
N VAL A 162 -1.84 5.84 -21.30
CA VAL A 162 -2.77 5.07 -22.17
C VAL A 162 -2.24 3.67 -22.53
N ASN A 163 -0.93 3.43 -22.39
CA ASN A 163 -0.27 2.19 -22.84
C ASN A 163 0.14 1.24 -21.69
N ALA A 164 -0.20 1.56 -20.43
CA ALA A 164 0.28 0.81 -19.26
C ALA A 164 -0.31 -0.61 -19.12
N PHE A 165 -1.29 -0.98 -19.94
CA PHE A 165 -2.01 -2.25 -19.83
C PHE A 165 -1.61 -3.28 -20.88
N GLU A 166 -0.73 -2.89 -21.80
CA GLU A 166 -0.11 -3.79 -22.78
C GLU A 166 1.24 -4.26 -22.24
N THR A 167 1.48 -5.56 -22.33
CA THR A 167 2.82 -6.13 -22.12
C THR A 167 3.77 -5.65 -23.23
N SER A 168 5.08 -5.92 -23.09
CA SER A 168 6.05 -5.70 -24.18
C SER A 168 5.69 -6.46 -25.47
N GLU A 169 4.78 -7.43 -25.40
CA GLU A 169 4.28 -8.23 -26.52
C GLU A 169 2.96 -7.69 -27.11
N GLY A 170 2.43 -6.55 -26.63
CA GLY A 170 1.18 -5.95 -27.13
C GLY A 170 -0.09 -6.72 -26.72
N VAL A 171 0.01 -7.62 -25.76
CA VAL A 171 -1.10 -8.40 -25.20
C VAL A 171 -1.59 -7.74 -23.92
N THR A 172 -2.91 -7.74 -23.68
CA THR A 172 -3.47 -7.13 -22.46
C THR A 172 -3.07 -7.93 -21.22
N LEU A 173 -2.99 -7.26 -20.08
CA LEU A 173 -2.68 -7.89 -18.79
C LEU A 173 -3.58 -9.10 -18.47
N TYR A 174 -4.89 -8.98 -18.71
CA TYR A 174 -5.84 -10.07 -18.56
C TYR A 174 -5.51 -11.27 -19.47
N GLN A 175 -5.21 -11.02 -20.74
CA GLN A 175 -4.88 -12.08 -21.69
C GLN A 175 -3.58 -12.81 -21.29
N ALA A 176 -2.60 -12.08 -20.77
CA ALA A 176 -1.38 -12.66 -20.22
C ALA A 176 -1.68 -13.53 -18.99
N ALA A 177 -2.47 -13.02 -18.03
CA ALA A 177 -2.88 -13.75 -16.85
C ALA A 177 -3.65 -15.04 -17.21
N GLN A 178 -4.63 -14.94 -18.10
CA GLN A 178 -5.41 -16.08 -18.56
C GLN A 178 -4.54 -17.13 -19.26
N LYS A 179 -3.60 -16.71 -20.13
CA LYS A 179 -2.70 -17.62 -20.84
C LYS A 179 -1.77 -18.36 -19.88
N GLU A 180 -1.21 -17.68 -18.89
CA GLU A 180 -0.23 -18.28 -17.97
C GLU A 180 -0.90 -19.13 -16.87
N LEU A 181 -1.97 -18.62 -16.26
CA LEU A 181 -2.60 -19.25 -15.10
C LEU A 181 -3.54 -20.42 -15.48
N ASN A 182 -4.22 -20.35 -16.65
CA ASN A 182 -5.09 -21.46 -17.10
C ASN A 182 -4.31 -22.77 -17.31
N LYS A 183 -3.00 -22.70 -17.60
CA LYS A 183 -2.12 -23.89 -17.73
C LYS A 183 -2.07 -24.72 -16.44
N TYR A 184 -2.33 -24.07 -15.30
CA TYR A 184 -2.30 -24.67 -13.97
C TYR A 184 -3.72 -24.88 -13.41
N GLY A 185 -4.75 -24.79 -14.25
CA GLY A 185 -6.15 -24.99 -13.86
C GLY A 185 -6.74 -23.83 -13.05
N VAL A 186 -6.08 -22.68 -13.02
CA VAL A 186 -6.56 -21.46 -12.38
C VAL A 186 -7.40 -20.69 -13.38
N GLU A 187 -8.67 -20.43 -13.05
CA GLU A 187 -9.58 -19.70 -13.92
C GLU A 187 -9.46 -18.18 -13.69
N VAL A 188 -9.32 -17.44 -14.79
CA VAL A 188 -9.20 -15.98 -14.79
C VAL A 188 -10.32 -15.37 -15.61
N LEU A 189 -11.06 -14.43 -15.03
CA LEU A 189 -12.15 -13.68 -15.66
C LEU A 189 -11.85 -12.18 -15.69
N MET A 190 -12.39 -11.45 -16.65
CA MET A 190 -12.42 -10.00 -16.56
C MET A 190 -13.31 -9.57 -15.38
N TYR A 191 -12.97 -8.48 -14.71
CA TYR A 191 -13.77 -7.98 -13.58
C TYR A 191 -15.24 -7.73 -13.97
N GLN A 192 -15.48 -7.18 -15.17
CA GLN A 192 -16.83 -6.93 -15.66
C GLN A 192 -17.62 -8.23 -15.92
N GLU A 193 -16.93 -9.27 -16.41
CA GLU A 193 -17.52 -10.59 -16.64
C GLU A 193 -17.86 -11.26 -15.31
N TYR A 194 -16.89 -11.28 -14.39
CA TYR A 194 -17.07 -11.75 -13.02
C TYR A 194 -18.26 -11.08 -12.34
N PHE A 195 -18.34 -9.74 -12.37
CA PHE A 195 -19.40 -8.99 -11.72
C PHE A 195 -20.77 -9.32 -12.33
N ARG A 196 -20.84 -9.40 -13.67
CA ARG A 196 -22.07 -9.76 -14.37
C ARG A 196 -22.52 -11.18 -14.05
N GLN A 197 -21.58 -12.10 -13.88
CA GLN A 197 -21.86 -13.51 -13.63
C GLN A 197 -22.31 -13.76 -12.18
N TYR A 198 -21.65 -13.14 -11.20
CA TYR A 198 -21.83 -13.49 -9.79
C TYR A 198 -22.57 -12.44 -8.96
N HIS A 199 -22.64 -11.18 -9.40
CA HIS A 199 -23.17 -10.09 -8.58
C HIS A 199 -24.33 -9.31 -9.20
N LYS A 200 -24.66 -9.56 -10.48
CA LYS A 200 -25.73 -8.82 -11.20
C LYS A 200 -27.09 -8.86 -10.49
N ASP A 201 -27.46 -10.00 -9.92
CA ASP A 201 -28.75 -10.22 -9.25
C ASP A 201 -28.61 -10.31 -7.72
N SER A 202 -27.41 -10.05 -7.19
CA SER A 202 -27.14 -10.07 -5.75
C SER A 202 -27.79 -8.88 -5.08
N LYS A 203 -28.60 -9.12 -4.04
CA LYS A 203 -29.12 -8.06 -3.15
C LYS A 203 -28.04 -7.44 -2.27
N LYS A 204 -26.88 -8.12 -2.13
CA LYS A 204 -25.73 -7.62 -1.38
C LYS A 204 -24.77 -6.94 -2.34
N GLU A 205 -24.40 -5.71 -2.01
CA GLU A 205 -23.32 -5.02 -2.71
C GLU A 205 -22.01 -5.81 -2.53
N PRO A 206 -21.26 -6.08 -3.60
CA PRO A 206 -19.95 -6.69 -3.49
C PRO A 206 -19.02 -5.74 -2.74
N VAL A 207 -18.37 -6.28 -1.71
CA VAL A 207 -17.37 -5.56 -0.92
C VAL A 207 -16.00 -6.06 -1.34
N LEU A 208 -15.18 -5.16 -1.88
CA LEU A 208 -13.75 -5.39 -2.08
C LEU A 208 -13.06 -5.14 -0.74
N LYS A 209 -12.31 -6.14 -0.27
CA LYS A 209 -11.45 -6.00 0.91
C LYS A 209 -10.00 -5.97 0.46
N THR A 210 -9.18 -5.20 1.15
CA THR A 210 -7.73 -5.22 0.90
C THR A 210 -7.21 -6.61 1.23
N SER A 211 -6.52 -7.25 0.28
CA SER A 211 -5.85 -8.51 0.57
C SER A 211 -4.63 -8.17 1.41
N ASN A 212 -4.66 -8.53 2.69
CA ASN A 212 -3.55 -8.22 3.57
C ASN A 212 -2.45 -9.25 3.30
N ARG A 213 -1.58 -8.99 2.32
CA ARG A 213 -0.43 -9.84 1.97
C ARG A 213 0.50 -10.15 3.15
N PHE A 214 0.38 -9.43 4.26
CA PHE A 214 1.16 -9.60 5.49
C PHE A 214 0.52 -10.50 6.54
N LYS A 215 -0.72 -10.96 6.34
CA LYS A 215 -1.21 -12.09 7.14
C LYS A 215 -0.61 -13.35 6.54
N GLU A 216 0.37 -13.94 7.23
CA GLU A 216 0.66 -15.36 7.04
C GLU A 216 -0.67 -16.12 7.07
N PHE A 217 -0.85 -17.03 6.12
CA PHE A 217 -2.01 -17.90 6.08
C PHE A 217 -2.10 -18.62 7.42
N GLU A 218 -3.10 -18.29 8.24
CA GLU A 218 -3.49 -19.15 9.35
C GLU A 218 -3.90 -20.48 8.72
N VAL A 219 -2.96 -21.43 8.74
CA VAL A 219 -3.29 -22.84 8.56
C VAL A 219 -4.25 -23.11 9.70
N ASP A 220 -5.53 -23.27 9.37
CA ASP A 220 -6.50 -23.85 10.28
C ASP A 220 -6.05 -25.31 10.49
N VAL A 221 -5.07 -25.49 11.36
CA VAL A 221 -4.66 -26.79 11.86
C VAL A 221 -5.81 -27.19 12.77
N GLY A 222 -6.84 -27.75 12.14
CA GLY A 222 -7.97 -28.40 12.77
C GLY A 222 -7.42 -29.24 13.92
N SER A 223 -7.57 -28.70 15.11
CA SER A 223 -7.06 -29.25 16.34
C SER A 223 -8.08 -30.26 16.81
N SER A 224 -7.71 -31.55 16.68
CA SER A 224 -8.25 -32.72 17.41
C SER A 224 -9.71 -33.14 17.13
#